data_AF-A0A7C9P3G3-F1
#
_entry.id   AF-A0A7C9P3G3-F1
#
_cell.length_a   1.000
_cell.length_b   1.000
_cell.length_c   1.000
_cell.angle_alpha   90.00
_cell.angle_beta   90.00
_cell.angle_gamma   90.00
#
_symmetry.space_group_name_H-M   'P 1'
#
loop_
_entity.id
_entity.type
_entity.pdbx_description
1 polymer ?
#
loop_
_entity_poly.entity_id
_entity_poly.type
_entity_poly.pdbx_seq_one_letter_code
_entity_poly.pdbx_strand_id
1 'polypeptide(L)' 'MLSIAVSSGKGGVGKTSFVINLACLLAELNKKVIIFDADLGLANVDIMLGVAPKFDVRYVL' A
#
# COMPACT_ATOMS: atom_id res chain seq x y z
N MET A 1 10.26 5.05 -14.08
CA MET A 1 9.65 4.43 -12.88
C MET A 1 8.30 3.90 -13.29
N LEU A 2 8.02 2.62 -13.01
CA LEU A 2 6.71 2.03 -13.31
C LEU A 2 5.76 2.29 -12.13
N SER A 3 4.57 2.79 -12.42
CA SER A 3 3.54 3.05 -11.40
C SER A 3 2.31 2.20 -11.70
N ILE A 4 1.78 1.52 -10.69
CA ILE A 4 0.60 0.67 -10.78
C ILE A 4 -0.42 1.18 -9.77
N ALA A 5 -1.59 1.58 -10.24
CA ALA A 5 -2.70 1.99 -9.40
C ALA A 5 -3.73 0.84 -9.30
N VAL A 6 -4.04 0.43 -8.07
CA VAL A 6 -5.05 -0.60 -7.79
C VAL A 6 -6.28 0.08 -7.19
N SER A 7 -7.40 0.06 -7.90
CA SER A 7 -8.64 0.74 -7.52
C SER A 7 -9.86 -0.16 -7.70
N SER A 8 -10.94 0.15 -6.99
CA SER A 8 -12.25 -0.52 -7.09
C SER A 8 -13.32 0.34 -6.43
N GLY A 9 -14.51 0.40 -7.04
CA GLY A 9 -15.67 1.12 -6.51
C GLY A 9 -16.33 0.46 -5.29
N LYS A 10 -15.94 -0.75 -4.89
CA LYS A 10 -16.49 -1.46 -3.73
C LYS A 10 -15.45 -1.61 -2.62
N GLY A 11 -15.88 -1.41 -1.37
CA GLY A 11 -15.10 -1.70 -0.17
C GLY A 11 -14.95 -3.21 0.07
N GLY A 12 -13.83 -3.64 0.64
CA GLY A 12 -13.63 -5.04 1.03
C GLY A 12 -13.30 -6.04 -0.09
N VAL A 13 -13.05 -5.59 -1.32
CA VAL A 13 -12.69 -6.49 -2.44
C VAL A 13 -11.24 -7.02 -2.40
N GLY A 14 -10.46 -6.69 -1.37
CA GLY A 14 -9.09 -7.17 -1.21
C GLY A 14 -7.99 -6.34 -1.90
N LYS A 15 -8.25 -5.07 -2.24
CA LYS A 15 -7.25 -4.18 -2.90
C LYS A 15 -5.93 -4.12 -2.15
N THR A 16 -5.97 -3.82 -0.85
CA THR A 16 -4.78 -3.67 0.00
C THR A 16 -4.00 -4.99 0.08
N SER A 17 -4.70 -6.11 0.27
CA SER A 17 -4.10 -7.44 0.25
C SER A 17 -3.39 -7.74 -1.06
N PHE A 18 -4.01 -7.41 -2.20
CA PHE A 18 -3.39 -7.59 -3.50
C PHE A 18 -2.12 -6.74 -3.66
N VAL A 19 -2.18 -5.45 -3.29
CA VAL A 19 -1.04 -4.52 -3.38
C VAL A 19 0.14 -5.01 -2.54
N ILE A 20 -0.11 -5.42 -1.28
CA ILE A 20 0.95 -5.91 -0.39
C ILE A 20 1.61 -7.15 -0.96
N ASN A 21 0.83 -8.16 -1.37
CA ASN A 21 1.38 -9.41 -1.90
C ASN A 21 2.13 -9.19 -3.22
N LEU A 22 1.62 -8.34 -4.11
CA LEU A 22 2.32 -7.97 -5.33
C LEU A 22 3.66 -7.29 -5.03
N ALA A 23 3.68 -6.38 -4.05
CA ALA A 23 4.91 -5.71 -3.63
C ALA A 23 5.93 -6.70 -3.04
N CYS A 24 5.49 -7.67 -2.22
CA CYS A 24 6.35 -8.73 -1.70
C CYS A 24 6.95 -9.58 -2.83
N LEU A 25 6.13 -10.06 -3.77
CA LEU A 25 6.60 -10.85 -4.92
C LEU A 25 7.61 -10.07 -5.77
N LEU A 26 7.35 -8.78 -6.02
CA LEU A 26 8.30 -7.94 -6.75
C LEU A 26 9.61 -7.73 -5.99
N ALA A 27 9.55 -7.56 -4.67
CA ALA A 27 10.73 -7.46 -3.82
C ALA A 27 11.56 -8.77 -3.83
N GLU A 28 10.90 -9.94 -3.78
CA GLU A 28 11.55 -11.25 -3.93
C GLU A 28 12.26 -11.40 -5.30
N LEU A 29 11.74 -10.76 -6.34
CA LEU A 29 12.38 -10.66 -7.66
C LEU A 29 13.48 -9.57 -7.74
N ASN A 30 14.00 -9.13 -6.58
CA ASN A 30 15.02 -8.08 -6.44
C ASN A 30 14.63 -6.74 -7.07
N LYS A 31 13.34 -6.42 -7.15
CA LYS A 31 12.88 -5.09 -7.58
C LYS A 31 12.81 -4.14 -6.39
N LYS A 32 13.18 -2.88 -6.62
CA LYS A 32 12.92 -1.80 -5.66
C LYS A 32 11.45 -1.40 -5.79
N VAL A 33 10.70 -1.56 -4.71
CA VAL A 33 9.25 -1.32 -4.68
C VAL A 33 8.92 -0.36 -3.54
N ILE A 34 7.95 0.51 -3.79
CA ILE A 34 7.36 1.40 -2.79
C ILE A 34 5.85 1.18 -2.86
N ILE A 35 5.21 1.00 -1.71
CA ILE A 35 3.75 1.05 -1.59
C ILE A 35 3.36 2.45 -1.18
N PHE A 36 2.35 3.00 -1.86
CA PHE A 36 1.71 4.26 -1.50
C PHE A 36 0.24 3.99 -1.19
N ASP A 37 -0.14 4.08 0.08
CA ASP A 37 -1.55 3.95 0.48
C ASP A 37 -2.27 5.27 0.21
N ALA A 38 -3.13 5.28 -0.81
CA ALA A 38 -3.89 6.45 -1.20
C ALA A 38 -5.24 6.54 -0.45
N ASP A 39 -5.58 5.57 0.41
CA ASP A 39 -6.75 5.64 1.28
C ASP A 39 -6.41 6.44 2.54
N LEU A 40 -6.49 7.78 2.44
CA LEU A 40 -6.15 8.68 3.54
C LEU A 40 -7.14 8.66 4.71
N GLY A 41 -8.32 8.05 4.53
CA GLY A 41 -9.35 7.97 5.55
C GLY A 41 -9.26 6.70 6.38
N LEU A 42 -8.88 5.58 5.75
CA LEU A 42 -8.82 4.26 6.35
C LEU A 42 -7.61 3.49 5.80
N ALA A 43 -6.41 4.07 5.95
CA ALA A 43 -5.17 3.42 5.57
C ALA A 43 -5.08 2.06 6.27
N ASN A 44 -4.75 1.03 5.51
CA ASN A 44 -4.74 -0.36 5.99
C ASN A 44 -3.39 -1.04 5.78
N VAL A 45 -2.49 -0.45 4.98
CA VAL A 45 -1.19 -1.06 4.67
C VAL A 45 -0.33 -1.23 5.93
N ASP A 46 -0.29 -0.22 6.78
CA ASP A 46 0.46 -0.21 8.04
C ASP A 46 -0.04 -1.28 9.01
N ILE A 47 -1.35 -1.38 9.20
CA ILE A 47 -2.00 -2.41 10.03
C ILE A 47 -1.68 -3.81 9.49
N MET A 48 -1.84 -4.02 8.18
CA MET A 48 -1.62 -5.33 7.56
C MET A 48 -0.15 -5.77 7.58
N LEU A 49 0.79 -4.81 7.54
CA LEU A 49 2.22 -5.08 7.65
C LEU A 49 2.72 -5.08 9.11
N GLY A 50 1.86 -4.79 10.08
CA GLY A 50 2.22 -4.74 11.51
C GLY A 50 3.20 -3.61 11.85
N VAL A 51 3.18 -2.51 11.09
CA VAL A 51 4.03 -1.34 11.34
C VAL A 51 3.22 -0.20 11.95
N ALA A 52 3.84 0.55 12.86
CA ALA A 52 3.23 1.71 13.50
C ALA A 52 4.02 2.98 13.13
N PRO A 53 3.77 3.59 11.97
CA PRO A 53 4.50 4.78 11.54
C PRO A 53 4.16 5.97 12.46
N LYS A 54 5.18 6.77 12.81
CA LYS A 54 4.99 7.99 13.62
C LYS A 54 4.38 9.15 12.83
N PHE A 55 4.53 9.11 11.51
CA PHE A 55 4.09 10.15 10.58
C PHE A 55 3.44 9.48 9.38
N ASP A 56 2.41 10.13 8.84
CA ASP A 56 1.82 9.79 7.55
C ASP A 56 1.87 11.01 6.62
N VAL A 57 1.37 10.86 5.40
CA VAL A 57 1.45 11.91 4.37
C VAL A 57 0.75 13.21 4.77
N ARG A 58 -0.21 13.18 5.71
CA ARG A 58 -0.89 14.38 6.21
C ARG A 58 0.02 15.26 7.05
N TYR A 59 1.13 14.74 7.58
CA TYR A 59 2.10 15.54 8.32
C TYR A 59 2.88 16.51 7.41
N VAL A 60 2.93 16.25 6.11
CA VAL A 60 3.65 17.08 5.12
C VAL A 60 2.72 17.93 4.25
N LEU A 61 1.40 17.86 4.48
CA LEU A 61 0.37 18.65 3.80
C LEU A 61 -0.13 19.76 4.73
#